data_AF-A0A392UP49-F1
#
_entry.id   AF-A0A392UP49-F1
#
_cell.length_a   1.000
_cell.length_b   1.000
_cell.length_c   1.000
_cell.angle_alpha   90.00
_cell.angle_beta   90.00
_cell.angle_gamma   90.00
#
_symmetry.space_group_name_H-M   'P 1'
#
loop_
_entity.id
_entity.type
_entity.pdbx_description
1 polymer ?
#
loop_
_entity_poly.entity_id
_entity_poly.type
_entity_poly.pdbx_seq_one_letter_code
_entity_poly.pdbx_strand_id
1 'polypeptide(L)' 'MSTPPEENAASPWTLSVDGAFNIKGSGAGVILEGPDGVPIEQSLRFAFKASNNQAEYEA' A
#
# COMPACT_ATOMS: atom_id res chain seq x y z
N MET A 1 20.34 24.40 -26.59
CA MET A 1 19.08 23.98 -25.94
C MET A 1 19.50 23.32 -24.63
N SER A 2 19.26 23.98 -23.50
CA SER A 2 19.56 23.40 -22.20
C SER A 2 18.46 22.39 -21.89
N THR A 3 18.85 21.13 -21.71
CA THR A 3 17.99 20.10 -21.14
C THR A 3 17.42 20.61 -19.81
N PRO A 4 16.09 20.52 -19.57
CA PRO A 4 15.56 20.81 -18.25
C PRO A 4 16.18 19.83 -17.25
N PRO A 5 16.38 20.24 -15.99
CA PRO A 5 16.91 19.35 -14.97
C PRO A 5 16.01 18.12 -14.93
N GLU A 6 16.62 16.94 -15.08
CA GLU A 6 15.96 15.65 -14.94
C GLU A 6 15.22 15.68 -13.59
N GLU A 7 13.90 15.88 -13.67
CA GLU A 7 13.01 15.88 -12.53
C GLU A 7 13.15 14.51 -11.89
N ASN A 8 13.88 14.45 -10.76
CA ASN A 8 14.06 13.31 -9.89
C ASN A 8 13.78 11.97 -10.58
N ALA A 9 14.81 11.30 -11.10
CA ALA A 9 14.78 9.87 -11.36
C ALA A 9 14.62 9.10 -10.02
N ALA A 10 13.54 9.38 -9.29
CA ALA A 10 13.05 8.57 -8.19
C ALA A 10 12.56 7.31 -8.87
N SER A 11 13.44 6.31 -8.88
CA SER A 11 13.17 5.01 -9.44
C SER A 11 11.81 4.50 -8.91
N PRO A 12 10.98 3.89 -9.76
CA PRO A 12 9.59 3.61 -9.44
C PRO A 12 9.48 2.64 -8.27
N TRP A 13 8.61 2.96 -7.32
CA TRP A 13 8.26 2.10 -6.20
C TRP A 13 6.95 1.37 -6.52
N THR A 14 6.90 0.07 -6.23
CA THR A 14 5.69 -0.74 -6.39
C THR A 14 5.05 -0.98 -5.03
N LEU A 15 3.79 -0.56 -4.86
CA LEU A 15 3.02 -0.77 -3.64
C LEU A 15 1.93 -1.83 -3.88
N SER A 16 1.99 -2.92 -3.12
CA SER A 16 0.96 -3.97 -3.09
C SER A 16 0.29 -3.98 -1.71
N VAL A 17 -1.04 -4.06 -1.68
CA VAL A 17 -1.83 -4.10 -0.44
C VAL A 17 -2.80 -5.27 -0.51
N ASP A 18 -2.76 -6.15 0.49
CA ASP A 18 -3.70 -7.25 0.64
C ASP A 18 -4.46 -7.11 1.97
N GLY A 19 -5.79 -7.12 1.91
CA GLY A 19 -6.64 -6.98 3.09
C GLY A 19 -7.27 -8.32 3.46
N ALA A 20 -7.17 -8.71 4.73
CA ALA A 20 -7.85 -9.88 5.26
C ALA A 20 -8.77 -9.48 6.42
N PHE A 21 -10.06 -9.82 6.33
CA PHE A 21 -11.00 -9.66 7.44
C PHE A 21 -11.47 -11.03 7.93
N ASN A 22 -11.68 -11.16 9.24
CA ASN A 22 -12.34 -12.31 9.84
C ASN A 22 -13.30 -11.85 10.96
N ILE A 23 -14.11 -12.78 11.46
CA ILE A 23 -15.10 -12.49 12.51
C ILE A 23 -14.48 -11.99 13.83
N LYS A 24 -13.17 -12.20 14.04
CA LYS A 24 -12.39 -11.80 15.22
C LYS A 24 -11.63 -10.49 15.03
N GLY A 25 -11.63 -9.90 13.83
CA GLY A 25 -10.93 -8.66 13.52
C GLY A 25 -10.45 -8.60 12.07
N SER A 26 -9.87 -7.47 11.69
CA SER A 26 -9.33 -7.23 10.35
C SER A 26 -7.82 -7.00 10.39
N GLY A 27 -7.18 -7.16 9.25
CA GLY A 27 -5.79 -6.80 9.03
C GLY A 27 -5.53 -6.47 7.57
N ALA A 28 -4.39 -5.84 7.31
CA ALA A 28 -3.89 -5.61 5.97
C ALA A 28 -2.38 -5.88 5.94
N GLY A 29 -1.93 -6.59 4.92
CA GLY A 29 -0.54 -6.67 4.51
C GLY A 29 -0.25 -5.55 3.51
N VAL A 30 0.90 -4.91 3.64
CA VAL A 30 1.42 -3.92 2.71
C VAL A 30 2.83 -4.36 2.32
N ILE A 31 3.11 -4.43 1.03
CA ILE A 31 4.43 -4.73 0.47
C ILE A 31 4.84 -3.54 -0.39
N LEU A 32 5.96 -2.94 -0.06
CA LEU A 32 6.55 -1.85 -0.81
C LEU A 32 7.88 -2.33 -1.41
N GLU A 33 7.92 -2.47 -2.72
CA GLU A 33 9.10 -2.92 -3.45
C GLU A 33 9.82 -1.71 -4.04
N GLY A 34 11.04 -1.48 -3.55
CA GLY A 34 11.88 -0.40 -4.00
C GLY A 34 12.64 -0.76 -5.28
N PRO A 35 13.26 0.25 -5.90
CA PRO A 35 14.06 0.08 -7.10
C PRO A 35 15.31 -0.80 -6.91
N ASP A 36 15.75 -0.95 -5.66
CA ASP A 36 16.85 -1.83 -5.27
C ASP A 36 16.42 -3.30 -5.15
N GLY A 37 15.15 -3.61 -5.44
CA GLY A 37 14.60 -4.97 -5.37
C GLY A 37 14.41 -5.50 -3.95
N VAL A 38 14.51 -4.64 -2.95
CA VAL A 38 14.28 -5.00 -1.54
C VAL A 38 12.82 -4.74 -1.19
N PRO A 39 12.01 -5.79 -0.92
CA PRO A 39 10.64 -5.62 -0.47
C PRO A 39 10.60 -5.22 1.01
N ILE A 40 9.77 -4.23 1.31
CA ILE A 40 9.44 -3.80 2.68
C ILE A 40 8.04 -4.30 2.98
N GLU A 41 7.93 -5.24 3.92
CA GLU A 41 6.67 -5.83 4.33
C GLU A 41 6.18 -5.22 5.66
N GLN A 42 4.91 -4.84 5.70
CA GLN A 42 4.23 -4.34 6.90
C GLN A 42 2.89 -5.05 7.08
N SER A 43 2.60 -5.43 8.32
CA SER A 43 1.31 -6.03 8.70
C SER A 43 0.60 -5.12 9.68
N LEU A 44 -0.56 -4.62 9.28
CA LEU A 44 -1.46 -3.86 10.14
C LEU A 44 -2.52 -4.82 10.68
N ARG A 45 -2.66 -4.84 12.00
CA ARG A 45 -3.77 -5.52 12.67
C ARG A 45 -4.74 -4.47 13.19
N PHE A 46 -5.95 -4.49 12.65
CA PHE A 46 -7.01 -3.62 13.11
C PHE A 46 -7.71 -4.28 14.29
N ALA A 47 -7.74 -3.58 15.42
CA ALA A 47 -8.45 -4.02 16.63
C ALA A 47 -9.96 -3.77 16.55
N PHE A 48 -10.44 -3.13 15.49
CA PHE A 48 -11.87 -2.93 15.25
C PHE A 48 -12.45 -4.13 14.48
N LYS A 49 -13.72 -4.42 14.77
CA LYS A 49 -14.50 -5.34 13.96
C LYS A 49 -14.71 -4.66 12.60
N ALA A 50 -14.00 -5.08 11.56
CA ALA A 50 -14.35 -4.65 10.22
C ALA A 50 -15.76 -5.15 9.92
N SER A 51 -16.77 -4.28 10.05
CA SER A 51 -17.83 -4.31 9.05
C SER A 51 -17.11 -4.05 7.75
N ASN A 52 -17.14 -5.00 6.82
CA ASN A 52 -16.68 -4.79 5.46
C ASN A 52 -17.35 -3.51 4.91
N ASN A 53 -16.75 -2.33 5.08
CA ASN A 53 -17.18 -1.12 4.40
C ASN A 53 -16.45 -1.05 3.06
N GLN A 54 -16.76 -2.00 2.19
CA GLN A 54 -16.45 -1.91 0.77
C GLN A 54 -17.65 -1.32 0.02
N ALA A 55 -18.34 -0.31 0.59
CA ALA A 55 -19.58 0.21 0.00
C ALA A 55 -19.85 1.72 0.14
N GLU A 56 -18.89 2.57 0.53
CA GLU A 56 -19.11 4.04 0.55
C GLU A 56 -17.94 4.84 -0.02
N TYR A 57 -17.41 4.45 -1.19
CA TYR A 57 -16.69 5.39 -2.06
C TYR A 57 -17.46 5.61 -3.36
N GLU A 58 -18.74 5.96 -3.22
CA GLU A 58 -19.53 6.68 -4.21
C GLU A 58 -20.33 7.78 -3.48
N ALA A 59 -19.69 8.92 -3.25
CA ALA A 59 -20.33 10.21 -3.04
C ALA A 59 -19.46 11.30 -3.67
#